data_AF-A0A4R6IZ94-F1
#
_entry.id   AF-A0A4R6IZ94-F1
#
_cell.length_a   1.000
_cell.length_b   1.000
_cell.length_c   1.000
_cell.angle_alpha   90.00
_cell.angle_beta   90.00
_cell.angle_gamma   90.00
#
_symmetry.space_group_name_H-M   'P 1'
#
loop_
_entity.id
_entity.type
_entity.pdbx_description
1 polymer ?
#
loop_
_entity_poly.entity_id
_entity_poly.type
_entity_poly.pdbx_seq_one_letter_code
_entity_poly.pdbx_strand_id
1 'polypeptide(L)'
;MPTSETWSAPHRQWHTDLGFDLPADELVAVKIWALLSDLRPGGGGTPQVAGSHRVIARHLNKTSERDFTTIRDQVLRSHPWFRGLTSADGDSDADRTTRLMTEADLDGLPVRVVELAGRAGDVYLTHPWVLHSIAPNASDTPRMMRSRVIWKTGWPDKRTPK
;
A
#
# COMPACT_ATOMS: atom_id res chain seq x y z
N MET A 1 -16.11 6.82 4.11
CA MET A 1 -16.98 7.81 4.80
C MET A 1 -16.13 8.58 5.79
N PRO A 2 -16.48 9.84 6.13
CA PRO A 2 -15.91 10.53 7.29
C PRO A 2 -15.85 9.63 8.52
N THR A 3 -14.74 9.71 9.24
CA THR A 3 -14.52 9.07 10.53
C THR A 3 -14.29 10.19 11.53
N SER A 4 -14.90 10.13 12.72
CA SER A 4 -14.66 11.11 13.80
C SER A 4 -13.28 10.96 14.46
N GLU A 5 -12.32 10.41 13.72
CA GLU A 5 -10.98 10.03 14.16
C GLU A 5 -9.96 10.96 13.52
N THR A 6 -8.88 11.28 14.24
CA THR A 6 -7.72 11.96 13.67
C THR A 6 -7.02 11.03 12.69
N TRP A 7 -6.55 11.56 11.57
CA TRP A 7 -5.81 10.77 10.60
C TRP A 7 -4.49 10.27 11.18
N SER A 8 -4.21 8.98 11.01
CA SER A 8 -2.95 8.34 11.36
C SER A 8 -2.64 7.22 10.37
N ALA A 9 -1.35 6.86 10.24
CA ALA A 9 -0.96 5.73 9.40
C ALA A 9 -1.62 4.44 9.94
N PRO A 10 -2.30 3.61 9.12
CA PRO A 10 -2.98 2.42 9.62
C PRO A 10 -2.03 1.43 10.28
N HIS A 11 -2.54 0.66 11.23
CA HIS A 11 -1.81 -0.45 11.85
C HIS A 11 -2.37 -1.83 11.45
N ARG A 12 -3.36 -1.87 10.54
CA ARG A 12 -4.03 -3.09 10.09
C ARG A 12 -4.16 -3.11 8.58
N GLN A 13 -4.50 -4.28 8.04
CA GLN A 13 -4.93 -4.46 6.65
C GLN A 13 -3.92 -3.97 5.59
N TRP A 14 -2.62 -4.00 5.89
CA TRP A 14 -1.60 -3.76 4.86
C TRP A 14 -1.52 -4.97 3.94
N HIS A 15 -1.82 -4.76 2.66
CA HIS A 15 -1.86 -5.84 1.67
C HIS A 15 -1.53 -5.33 0.26
N THR A 16 -1.41 -6.28 -0.67
CA THR A 16 -1.37 -6.05 -2.12
C THR A 16 -2.62 -6.70 -2.72
N ASP A 17 -3.09 -6.26 -3.89
CA ASP A 17 -4.28 -6.89 -4.50
C ASP A 17 -3.96 -8.14 -5.30
N LEU A 18 -2.72 -8.23 -5.79
CA LEU A 18 -2.29 -9.27 -6.69
C LEU A 18 -1.33 -10.22 -5.98
N GLY A 19 -1.39 -11.49 -6.38
CA GLY A 19 -0.57 -12.55 -5.84
C GLY A 19 0.92 -12.36 -6.10
N PHE A 20 1.70 -13.22 -5.45
CA PHE A 20 3.16 -13.25 -5.59
C PHE A 20 3.64 -14.27 -6.64
N ASP A 21 2.69 -14.85 -7.39
CA ASP A 21 2.90 -15.70 -8.56
C ASP A 21 3.27 -14.89 -9.82
N LEU A 22 3.21 -13.55 -9.75
CA LEU A 22 3.69 -12.67 -10.80
C LEU A 22 5.23 -12.66 -10.86
N PRO A 23 5.83 -12.49 -12.06
CA PRO A 23 7.27 -12.38 -12.21
C PRO A 23 7.80 -11.15 -11.47
N ALA A 24 8.90 -11.32 -10.73
CA ALA A 24 9.50 -10.24 -9.95
C ALA A 24 10.39 -9.31 -10.78
N ASP A 25 10.81 -9.77 -11.97
CA ASP A 25 11.70 -9.10 -12.91
C ASP A 25 10.96 -8.46 -14.10
N GLU A 26 9.63 -8.61 -14.18
CA GLU A 26 8.81 -8.06 -15.25
C GLU A 26 7.56 -7.34 -14.73
N LEU A 27 7.34 -6.11 -15.19
CA LEU A 27 6.09 -5.38 -14.90
C LEU A 27 4.97 -5.86 -15.81
N VAL A 28 4.11 -6.75 -15.28
CA VAL A 28 3.03 -7.40 -16.05
C VAL A 28 1.64 -6.82 -15.75
N ALA A 29 1.53 -5.97 -14.74
CA ALA A 29 0.32 -5.25 -14.41
C ALA A 29 0.66 -3.94 -13.67
N VAL A 30 -0.29 -3.00 -13.68
CA VAL A 30 -0.26 -1.80 -12.83
C VAL A 30 -1.60 -1.62 -12.15
N LYS A 31 -1.59 -1.09 -10.92
CA LYS A 31 -2.82 -0.68 -10.22
C LYS A 31 -3.02 0.83 -10.40
N ILE A 32 -4.19 1.18 -10.91
CA ILE A 32 -4.69 2.54 -11.06
C ILE A 32 -5.46 2.92 -9.80
N TRP A 33 -5.28 4.16 -9.37
CA TRP A 33 -6.10 4.83 -8.36
C TRP A 33 -6.55 6.19 -8.92
N ALA A 34 -7.81 6.27 -9.35
CA ALA A 34 -8.39 7.50 -9.88
C ALA A 34 -9.20 8.19 -8.78
N LEU A 35 -8.89 9.46 -8.51
CA LEU A 35 -9.63 10.28 -7.56
C LEU A 35 -10.89 10.82 -8.24
N LEU A 36 -12.05 10.58 -7.63
CA LEU A 36 -13.35 11.07 -8.12
C LEU A 36 -13.87 12.27 -7.33
N SER A 37 -13.15 12.66 -6.27
CA SER A 37 -13.37 13.83 -5.45
C SER A 37 -12.01 14.43 -5.07
N ASP A 38 -11.99 15.71 -4.72
CA ASP A 38 -10.80 16.34 -4.14
C ASP A 38 -10.46 15.69 -2.80
N LEU A 39 -9.22 15.26 -2.61
CA LEU A 39 -8.71 14.64 -1.39
C LEU A 39 -7.56 15.47 -0.85
N ARG A 40 -7.79 16.11 0.29
CA ARG A 40 -6.73 16.77 1.06
C ARG A 40 -5.98 15.73 1.91
N PRO A 41 -4.73 16.00 2.32
CA PRO A 41 -4.08 15.23 3.36
C PRO A 41 -5.01 15.10 4.59
N GLY A 42 -5.13 13.90 5.15
CA GLY A 42 -6.09 13.55 6.19
C GLY A 42 -7.48 13.14 5.68
N GLY A 43 -7.78 13.33 4.39
CA GLY A 43 -9.07 13.08 3.76
C GLY A 43 -9.39 11.62 3.44
N GLY A 44 -8.66 10.68 4.03
CA GLY A 44 -8.86 9.24 3.85
C GLY A 44 -8.37 8.71 2.52
N GLY A 45 -7.45 9.44 1.85
CA GLY A 45 -6.72 8.92 0.71
C GLY A 45 -6.11 7.56 1.03
N THR A 46 -6.08 6.64 0.07
CA THR A 46 -5.53 5.29 0.33
C THR A 46 -4.04 5.43 0.69
N PRO A 47 -3.60 5.07 1.90
CA PRO A 47 -2.19 5.07 2.24
C PRO A 47 -1.46 3.97 1.47
N GLN A 48 -0.27 4.29 1.00
CA GLN A 48 0.60 3.41 0.23
C GLN A 48 2.00 3.40 0.83
N VAL A 49 2.67 2.25 0.80
CA VAL A 49 4.10 2.19 1.11
C VAL A 49 4.88 2.33 -0.19
N ALA A 50 5.34 3.55 -0.47
CA ALA A 50 6.30 3.80 -1.54
C ALA A 50 7.52 2.88 -1.35
N GLY A 51 8.01 2.27 -2.44
CA GLY A 51 9.16 1.36 -2.42
C GLY A 51 8.88 -0.10 -1.99
N SER A 52 7.74 -0.40 -1.38
CA SER A 52 7.44 -1.78 -0.87
C SER A 52 7.54 -2.88 -1.93
N HIS A 53 7.15 -2.61 -3.17
CA HIS A 53 7.28 -3.55 -4.29
C HIS A 53 8.72 -4.04 -4.52
N ARG A 54 9.74 -3.20 -4.27
CA ARG A 54 11.15 -3.59 -4.40
C ARG A 54 11.58 -4.51 -3.26
N VAL A 55 11.07 -4.26 -2.05
CA VAL A 55 11.31 -5.14 -0.89
C VAL A 55 10.66 -6.50 -1.12
N ILE A 56 9.43 -6.52 -1.64
CA ILE A 56 8.71 -7.75 -1.99
C ILE A 56 9.46 -8.52 -3.09
N ALA A 57 9.88 -7.85 -4.17
CA ALA A 57 10.67 -8.49 -5.23
C ALA A 57 11.98 -9.09 -4.68
N ARG A 58 12.71 -8.35 -3.82
CA ARG A 58 13.92 -8.85 -3.13
C ARG A 58 13.63 -10.07 -2.26
N HIS A 59 12.47 -10.12 -1.60
CA HIS A 59 12.05 -11.25 -0.77
C HIS A 59 11.73 -12.49 -1.62
N LEU A 60 11.00 -12.31 -2.71
CA LEU A 60 10.61 -13.41 -3.62
C LEU A 60 11.81 -14.07 -4.32
N ASN A 61 12.91 -13.35 -4.51
CA ASN A 61 14.17 -13.92 -5.03
C ASN A 61 14.88 -14.86 -4.04
N LYS A 62 14.43 -14.93 -2.78
CA LYS A 62 15.04 -15.75 -1.72
C LYS A 62 14.21 -16.98 -1.35
N THR A 63 13.04 -17.18 -1.97
CA THR A 63 12.11 -18.25 -1.60
C THR A 63 11.34 -18.76 -2.80
N SER A 64 10.98 -20.04 -2.79
CA SER A 64 10.02 -20.63 -3.74
C SER A 64 8.56 -20.49 -3.27
N GLU A 65 8.32 -19.98 -2.06
CA GLU A 65 6.97 -19.75 -1.52
C GLU A 65 6.20 -18.71 -2.34
N ARG A 66 4.91 -18.96 -2.58
CA ARG A 66 4.02 -18.10 -3.38
C ARG A 66 2.65 -17.91 -2.75
N ASP A 67 2.36 -18.56 -1.62
CA ASP A 67 1.15 -18.33 -0.84
C ASP A 67 1.06 -16.86 -0.42
N PHE A 68 -0.11 -16.27 -0.68
CA PHE A 68 -0.34 -14.85 -0.47
C PHE A 68 -0.15 -14.46 1.00
N THR A 69 -0.78 -15.20 1.91
CA THR A 69 -0.78 -14.86 3.33
C THR A 69 0.63 -14.98 3.89
N THR A 70 1.31 -16.07 3.55
CA THR A 70 2.67 -16.39 4.00
C THR A 70 3.67 -15.33 3.55
N ILE A 71 3.71 -14.98 2.26
CA ILE A 71 4.65 -13.96 1.76
C ILE A 71 4.35 -12.59 2.37
N ARG A 72 3.08 -12.16 2.38
CA ARG A 72 2.68 -10.87 2.98
C ARG A 72 3.18 -10.77 4.42
N ASP A 73 2.93 -11.81 5.20
CA ASP A 73 3.30 -11.87 6.61
C ASP A 73 4.82 -11.91 6.82
N GLN A 74 5.56 -12.65 5.99
CA GLN A 74 7.02 -12.68 6.03
C GLN A 74 7.61 -11.29 5.73
N VAL A 75 7.08 -10.60 4.71
CA VAL A 75 7.52 -9.23 4.36
C VAL A 75 7.21 -8.26 5.50
N LEU A 76 6.00 -8.29 6.08
CA LEU A 76 5.62 -7.41 7.19
C LEU A 76 6.46 -7.65 8.46
N ARG A 77 7.01 -8.86 8.65
CA ARG A 77 7.91 -9.19 9.77
C ARG A 77 9.40 -8.95 9.47
N SER A 78 9.77 -8.80 8.20
CA SER A 78 11.16 -8.81 7.71
C SER A 78 12.05 -7.68 8.25
N HIS A 79 11.47 -6.52 8.60
CA HIS A 79 12.24 -5.35 9.03
C HIS A 79 11.51 -4.60 10.16
N PRO A 80 12.22 -3.99 11.14
CA PRO A 80 11.58 -3.19 12.20
C PRO A 80 10.61 -2.13 11.68
N TRP A 81 10.96 -1.46 10.57
CA TRP A 81 10.10 -0.47 9.91
C TRP A 81 8.76 -1.08 9.46
N PHE A 82 8.78 -2.25 8.81
CA PHE A 82 7.56 -2.94 8.39
C PHE A 82 6.73 -3.44 9.56
N ARG A 83 7.37 -3.91 10.65
CA ARG A 83 6.64 -4.27 11.89
C ARG A 83 5.91 -3.07 12.49
N GLY A 84 6.44 -1.86 12.29
CA GLY A 84 5.75 -0.61 12.60
C GLY A 84 4.39 -0.48 11.90
N LEU A 85 4.23 -0.99 10.67
CA LEU A 85 2.94 -0.98 9.95
C LEU A 85 1.87 -1.87 10.61
N THR A 86 2.27 -2.84 11.42
CA THR A 86 1.35 -3.80 12.05
C THR A 86 1.26 -3.70 13.56
N SER A 87 2.02 -2.80 14.19
CA SER A 87 1.95 -2.62 15.65
C SER A 87 0.71 -1.81 16.04
N ALA A 88 -0.11 -2.40 16.91
CA ALA A 88 -1.26 -1.75 17.53
C ALA A 88 -0.85 -0.69 18.57
N ASP A 89 0.44 -0.58 18.90
CA ASP A 89 0.98 0.48 19.78
C ASP A 89 0.81 1.89 19.18
N GLY A 90 0.23 2.02 17.97
CA GLY A 90 0.01 3.30 17.31
C GLY A 90 -0.85 4.30 18.08
N ASP A 91 -1.62 3.85 19.10
CA ASP A 91 -2.39 4.75 19.96
C ASP A 91 -1.54 5.33 21.11
N SER A 92 -0.43 4.69 21.49
CA SER A 92 0.50 5.17 22.53
C SER A 92 1.77 5.82 21.98
N ASP A 93 2.11 5.52 20.73
CA ASP A 93 3.28 6.03 20.01
C ASP A 93 2.89 7.19 19.09
N ALA A 94 2.83 8.39 19.67
CA ALA A 94 2.43 9.61 18.96
C ALA A 94 3.28 9.92 17.71
N ASP A 95 4.53 9.43 17.67
CA ASP A 95 5.46 9.68 16.56
C ASP A 95 5.42 8.60 15.47
N ARG A 96 4.64 7.52 15.66
CA ARG A 96 4.59 6.39 14.72
C ARG A 96 4.23 6.84 13.30
N THR A 97 3.18 7.65 13.17
CA THR A 97 2.74 8.15 11.86
C THR A 97 3.85 8.95 11.18
N THR A 98 4.46 9.89 11.90
CA THR A 98 5.55 10.72 11.38
C THR A 98 6.76 9.89 10.95
N ARG A 99 7.16 8.89 11.76
CA ARG A 99 8.26 7.96 11.40
C ARG A 99 7.95 7.12 10.18
N LEU A 100 6.72 6.64 10.04
CA LEU A 100 6.32 5.84 8.87
C LEU A 100 6.20 6.70 7.61
N MET A 101 5.85 7.98 7.71
CA MET A 101 5.77 8.88 6.56
C MET A 101 7.10 9.49 6.15
N THR A 102 8.06 9.55 7.08
CA THR A 102 9.46 9.90 6.79
C THR A 102 10.14 8.78 6.02
N GLU A 103 10.97 9.14 5.04
CA GLU A 103 11.75 8.15 4.29
C GLU A 103 12.70 7.37 5.20
N ALA A 104 12.67 6.05 5.06
CA ALA A 104 13.59 5.12 5.71
C ALA A 104 14.29 4.26 4.67
N ASP A 105 15.56 3.92 4.90
CA ASP A 105 16.32 3.00 4.06
C ASP A 105 16.27 1.57 4.64
N LEU A 106 15.87 0.60 3.81
CA LEU A 106 15.81 -0.82 4.14
C LEU A 106 16.86 -1.60 3.35
N ASP A 107 18.13 -1.41 3.73
CA ASP A 107 19.31 -1.95 3.04
C ASP A 107 19.36 -1.52 1.56
N GLY A 108 19.39 -0.22 1.31
CA GLY A 108 19.43 0.39 -0.02
C GLY A 108 18.07 0.49 -0.73
N LEU A 109 16.98 0.20 -0.02
CA LEU A 109 15.61 0.31 -0.53
C LEU A 109 14.85 1.41 0.23
N PRO A 110 14.67 2.60 -0.35
CA PRO A 110 13.91 3.67 0.30
C PRO A 110 12.43 3.32 0.37
N VAL A 111 11.83 3.49 1.54
CA VAL A 111 10.40 3.29 1.80
C VAL A 111 9.81 4.40 2.65
N ARG A 112 8.53 4.69 2.44
CA ARG A 112 7.71 5.54 3.31
C ARG A 112 6.22 5.33 3.05
N VAL A 113 5.39 5.64 4.03
CA VAL A 113 3.95 5.76 3.87
C VAL A 113 3.62 7.09 3.20
N VAL A 114 2.76 7.04 2.19
CA VAL A 114 2.23 8.19 1.46
C VAL A 114 0.72 8.06 1.40
N GLU A 115 -0.01 9.09 1.81
CA GLU A 115 -1.44 9.18 1.55
C GLU A 115 -1.67 9.71 0.12
N LEU A 116 -2.54 9.06 -0.65
CA LEU A 116 -2.96 9.60 -1.94
C LEU A 116 -3.89 10.81 -1.75
N ALA A 117 -3.35 12.01 -1.96
CA ALA A 117 -4.07 13.27 -1.89
C ALA A 117 -3.88 14.08 -3.18
N GLY A 118 -4.95 14.66 -3.71
CA GLY A 118 -4.99 15.31 -5.01
C GLY A 118 -6.37 15.88 -5.32
N ARG A 119 -6.60 16.24 -6.58
CA ARG A 119 -7.88 16.75 -7.08
C ARG A 119 -8.67 15.66 -7.80
N ALA A 120 -9.98 15.87 -7.94
CA ALA A 120 -10.81 15.05 -8.80
C ALA A 120 -10.21 15.00 -10.22
N GLY A 121 -10.04 13.79 -10.76
CA GLY A 121 -9.38 13.54 -12.04
C GLY A 121 -7.92 13.13 -11.95
N ASP A 122 -7.25 13.32 -10.80
CA ASP A 122 -5.88 12.83 -10.61
C ASP A 122 -5.83 11.30 -10.63
N VAL A 123 -4.77 10.76 -11.23
CA VAL A 123 -4.57 9.31 -11.38
C VAL A 123 -3.18 8.93 -10.88
N TYR A 124 -3.14 7.98 -9.95
CA TYR A 124 -1.90 7.34 -9.52
C TYR A 124 -1.76 5.96 -10.16
N LEU A 125 -0.55 5.68 -10.65
CA LEU A 125 -0.16 4.36 -11.15
C LEU A 125 0.85 3.75 -10.19
N THR A 126 0.57 2.52 -9.73
CA THR A 126 1.46 1.82 -8.81
C THR A 126 1.79 0.42 -9.29
N HIS A 127 2.98 -0.05 -8.93
CA HIS A 127 3.31 -1.47 -9.02
C HIS A 127 2.28 -2.31 -8.25
N PRO A 128 1.89 -3.51 -8.73
CA PRO A 128 0.91 -4.39 -8.07
C PRO A 128 1.21 -4.69 -6.61
N TRP A 129 2.50 -4.85 -6.30
CA TRP A 129 3.00 -5.11 -4.96
C TRP A 129 3.24 -3.86 -4.10
N VAL A 130 2.71 -2.69 -4.46
CA VAL A 130 2.69 -1.58 -3.50
C VAL A 130 1.71 -1.92 -2.38
N LEU A 131 2.24 -2.12 -1.18
CA LEU A 131 1.46 -2.31 0.02
C LEU A 131 0.59 -1.08 0.26
N HIS A 132 -0.68 -1.31 0.55
CA HIS A 132 -1.63 -0.26 0.86
C HIS A 132 -2.63 -0.72 1.92
N SER A 133 -3.32 0.23 2.52
CA SER A 133 -4.31 -0.02 3.57
C SER A 133 -5.47 0.97 3.47
N ILE A 134 -6.39 0.93 4.42
CA ILE A 134 -7.49 1.87 4.59
C ILE A 134 -7.14 2.77 5.75
N ALA A 135 -7.11 4.09 5.52
CA ALA A 135 -6.92 5.10 6.55
C ALA A 135 -8.27 5.68 7.02
N PRO A 136 -8.32 6.22 8.26
CA PRO A 136 -9.40 7.11 8.67
C PRO A 136 -9.57 8.26 7.69
N ASN A 137 -10.81 8.70 7.48
CA ASN A 137 -11.10 9.92 6.75
C ASN A 137 -11.46 11.01 7.74
N ALA A 138 -10.49 11.79 8.17
CA ALA A 138 -10.66 12.87 9.15
C ALA A 138 -11.34 14.12 8.56
N SER A 139 -11.76 14.08 7.29
CA SER A 139 -12.55 15.15 6.68
C SER A 139 -14.05 14.99 6.94
N ASP A 140 -14.82 16.04 6.66
CA ASP A 140 -16.28 16.11 6.75
C ASP A 140 -16.98 15.63 5.46
N THR A 141 -16.23 15.22 4.43
CA THR A 141 -16.77 14.80 3.14
C THR A 141 -16.45 13.34 2.82
N PRO A 142 -17.33 12.63 2.09
CA PRO A 142 -17.03 11.28 1.66
C PRO A 142 -15.93 11.27 0.60
N ARG A 143 -14.97 10.37 0.79
CA ARG A 143 -13.94 10.06 -0.21
C ARG A 143 -14.50 9.19 -1.33
N MET A 144 -14.44 9.67 -2.57
CA MET A 144 -14.77 8.91 -3.77
C MET A 144 -13.53 8.62 -4.60
N MET A 145 -13.25 7.35 -4.87
CA MET A 145 -12.15 6.93 -5.76
C MET A 145 -12.47 5.61 -6.45
N ARG A 146 -11.77 5.34 -7.54
CA ARG A 146 -11.85 4.07 -8.26
C ARG A 146 -10.47 3.44 -8.38
N SER A 147 -10.37 2.17 -8.03
CA SER A 147 -9.19 1.35 -8.33
C SER A 147 -9.47 0.35 -9.43
N ARG A 148 -8.46 0.09 -10.27
CA ARG A 148 -8.47 -0.97 -11.30
C ARG A 148 -7.06 -1.49 -11.51
N VAL A 149 -6.95 -2.73 -11.97
CA VAL A 149 -5.71 -3.29 -12.49
C VAL A 149 -5.75 -3.22 -14.02
N ILE A 150 -4.65 -2.78 -14.64
CA ILE A 150 -4.40 -2.95 -16.07
C ILE A 150 -3.30 -3.98 -16.23
N TRP A 151 -3.54 -4.95 -17.10
CA TRP A 151 -2.57 -6.00 -17.45
C TRP A 151 -1.82 -5.65 -18.72
N LYS A 152 -0.56 -6.08 -18.79
CA LYS A 152 0.23 -6.07 -20.02
C LYS A 152 -0.48 -6.94 -21.07
N THR A 153 -0.50 -6.49 -22.32
CA THR A 153 -1.09 -7.27 -23.43
C THR A 153 -0.50 -8.69 -23.48
N GLY A 154 -1.36 -9.69 -23.62
CA GLY A 154 -0.97 -11.10 -23.64
C GLY A 154 -0.95 -11.77 -22.27
N TRP A 155 -1.07 -11.02 -21.17
CA TRP A 155 -1.28 -11.61 -19.84
C TRP A 155 -2.76 -11.93 -19.60
N PRO A 156 -3.07 -13.09 -18.99
CA PRO A 156 -4.45 -13.41 -18.66
C PRO A 156 -4.95 -12.36 -17.66
N ASP A 157 -6.09 -11.75 -17.96
CA ASP A 157 -6.77 -10.90 -17.00
C ASP A 157 -7.30 -11.78 -15.88
N LYS A 158 -6.52 -11.92 -14.80
CA LYS A 158 -6.86 -12.73 -13.62
C LYS A 158 -7.90 -12.02 -12.76
N ARG A 159 -8.99 -11.53 -13.37
CA ARG A 159 -10.18 -11.12 -12.59
C ARG A 159 -10.65 -12.36 -11.80
N THR A 160 -10.62 -12.20 -10.46
CA THR A 160 -11.09 -13.05 -9.34
C THR A 160 -10.20 -14.21 -8.85
N PRO A 161 -9.84 -14.26 -7.54
CA PRO A 161 -9.74 -15.50 -6.80
C PRO A 161 -11.14 -16.05 -6.48
N LYS A 162 -11.19 -17.36 -6.25
CA LYS A 162 -12.32 -18.09 -5.64
C LYS A 162 -12.77 -17.47 -4.31
#